data_AF-A0A085WEJ0-F1
#
_entry.id   AF-A0A085WEJ0-F1
#
_cell.length_a   1.000
_cell.length_b   1.000
_cell.length_c   1.000
_cell.angle_alpha   90.00
_cell.angle_beta   90.00
_cell.angle_gamma   90.00
#
_symmetry.space_group_name_H-M   'P 1'
#
loop_
_entity.id
_entity.type
_entity.pdbx_description
1 polymer ?
#
loop_
_entity_poly.entity_id
_entity_poly.type
_entity_poly.pdbx_seq_one_letter_code
_entity_poly.pdbx_strand_id
1 'polypeptide(L)'
;MPKNAKPVFVIPWGPKPPLLPSQKKMVEELEAEWRKPHEKHHIFPQEPDLKEWFGIKGINIHEFTMPLLVEKHRSIHHPPPKGGAWNEAWRKYKDAHLNAPKEEIYRYAGQLIYEFELAGPIVPYYRQWTQPPPIGW
;
A
#
# COMPACT_ATOMS: atom_id res chain seq x y z
N MET A 1 -13.71 12.85 -52.55
CA MET A 1 -13.41 12.59 -51.12
C MET A 1 -14.02 13.73 -50.30
N PRO A 2 -15.11 13.54 -49.52
CA PRO A 2 -15.65 14.65 -48.73
C PRO A 2 -14.78 14.86 -47.47
N LYS A 3 -14.37 16.13 -47.26
CA LYS A 3 -13.35 16.58 -46.29
C LYS A 3 -13.90 16.98 -44.91
N ASN A 4 -15.13 16.62 -44.52
CA ASN A 4 -15.80 17.18 -43.33
C ASN A 4 -16.55 16.12 -42.48
N ALA A 5 -15.94 14.98 -42.15
CA ALA A 5 -16.54 14.05 -41.21
C ALA A 5 -16.34 14.55 -39.77
N LYS A 6 -17.42 15.06 -39.14
CA LYS A 6 -17.42 15.35 -37.69
C LYS A 6 -17.37 14.01 -36.93
N PRO A 7 -16.60 13.88 -35.84
CA PRO A 7 -16.58 12.65 -35.07
C PRO A 7 -17.98 12.39 -34.50
N VAL A 8 -18.53 11.21 -34.80
CA VAL A 8 -19.79 10.73 -34.26
C VAL A 8 -19.47 9.72 -33.17
N PHE A 9 -19.92 9.98 -31.95
CA PHE A 9 -19.84 9.00 -30.86
C PHE A 9 -21.03 8.04 -30.97
N VAL A 10 -20.76 6.79 -31.32
CA VAL A 10 -21.79 5.74 -31.41
C VAL A 10 -21.68 4.89 -30.15
N ILE A 11 -22.73 4.90 -29.32
CA ILE A 11 -22.89 3.94 -28.21
C ILE A 11 -23.73 2.79 -28.76
N PRO A 12 -23.15 1.61 -29.03
CA PRO A 12 -23.92 0.47 -29.50
C PRO A 12 -24.81 -0.04 -28.37
N TRP A 13 -26.13 0.04 -28.56
CA TRP A 13 -27.11 -0.66 -27.75
C TRP A 13 -27.17 -2.13 -28.21
N GLY A 14 -26.21 -2.94 -27.73
CA GLY A 14 -26.06 -4.35 -28.08
C GLY A 14 -25.00 -5.06 -27.22
N PRO A 15 -24.79 -6.38 -27.37
CA PRO A 15 -23.76 -7.09 -26.62
C PRO A 15 -22.39 -6.42 -26.85
N LYS A 16 -21.62 -6.22 -25.78
CA LYS A 16 -20.27 -5.65 -25.87
C LYS A 16 -19.49 -6.47 -26.92
N PRO A 17 -18.91 -5.84 -27.96
CA PRO A 17 -18.10 -6.56 -28.93
C PRO A 17 -16.93 -7.24 -28.21
N PRO A 18 -16.45 -8.40 -28.69
CA PRO A 18 -15.32 -9.08 -28.07
C PRO A 18 -14.10 -8.15 -28.08
N LEU A 19 -13.31 -8.20 -27.00
CA LEU A 19 -12.09 -7.42 -26.89
C LEU A 19 -11.15 -7.71 -28.08
N LEU A 20 -10.58 -6.65 -28.65
CA LEU A 20 -9.52 -6.73 -29.63
C LEU A 20 -8.29 -7.43 -29.01
N PRO A 21 -7.41 -8.05 -29.82
CA PRO A 21 -6.19 -8.69 -29.30
C PRO A 21 -5.33 -7.76 -28.41
N SER A 22 -5.22 -6.48 -28.77
CA SER A 22 -4.51 -5.47 -27.97
C SER A 22 -5.18 -5.21 -26.61
N GLN A 23 -6.51 -5.19 -26.56
CA GLN A 23 -7.27 -5.01 -25.33
C GLN A 23 -7.17 -6.25 -24.43
N LYS A 24 -7.18 -7.46 -25.01
CA LYS A 24 -6.96 -8.71 -24.26
C LYS A 24 -5.59 -8.73 -23.61
N LYS A 25 -4.54 -8.36 -24.37
CA LYS A 25 -3.18 -8.27 -23.87
C LYS A 25 -3.08 -7.26 -22.71
N MET A 26 -3.71 -6.09 -22.85
CA MET A 26 -3.76 -5.09 -21.79
C MET A 26 -4.44 -5.61 -20.52
N VAL A 27 -5.56 -6.35 -20.65
CA VAL A 27 -6.25 -6.97 -19.50
C VAL A 27 -5.35 -8.02 -18.84
N GLU A 28 -4.69 -8.86 -19.61
CA GLU A 28 -3.76 -9.88 -19.10
C GLU A 28 -2.57 -9.25 -18.35
N GLU A 29 -1.99 -8.18 -18.90
CA GLU A 29 -0.92 -7.41 -18.26
C GLU A 29 -1.40 -6.77 -16.93
N LEU A 30 -2.60 -6.19 -16.91
CA LEU A 30 -3.21 -5.64 -15.69
C LEU A 30 -3.50 -6.72 -14.64
N GLU A 31 -3.98 -7.89 -15.05
CA GLU A 31 -4.20 -9.03 -14.15
C GLU A 31 -2.88 -9.56 -13.57
N ALA A 32 -1.84 -9.65 -14.39
CA ALA A 32 -0.51 -10.07 -13.95
C ALA A 32 0.07 -9.07 -12.94
N GLU A 33 -0.07 -7.77 -13.21
CA GLU A 33 0.32 -6.70 -12.29
C GLU A 33 -0.47 -6.76 -10.98
N TRP A 34 -1.79 -7.01 -11.07
CA TRP A 34 -2.65 -7.17 -9.90
C TRP A 34 -2.23 -8.35 -9.03
N ARG A 35 -1.87 -9.49 -9.62
CA ARG A 35 -1.51 -10.72 -8.89
C ARG A 35 -0.11 -10.71 -8.27
N LYS A 36 0.65 -9.61 -8.38
CA LYS A 36 1.97 -9.52 -7.75
C LYS A 36 1.89 -9.82 -6.25
N PRO A 37 2.90 -10.49 -5.67
CA PRO A 37 2.86 -10.89 -4.28
C PRO A 37 2.91 -9.67 -3.35
N HIS A 38 2.17 -9.77 -2.25
CA HIS A 38 2.15 -8.77 -1.19
C HIS A 38 2.56 -9.38 0.15
N GLU A 39 3.19 -8.56 0.99
CA GLU A 39 3.53 -8.88 2.37
C GLU A 39 2.89 -7.84 3.29
N LYS A 40 2.52 -8.27 4.50
CA LYS A 40 2.00 -7.34 5.52
C LYS A 40 3.14 -6.60 6.17
N HIS A 41 3.22 -5.31 5.90
CA HIS A 41 4.11 -4.40 6.56
C HIS A 41 3.49 -3.89 7.86
N HIS A 42 4.24 -3.91 8.97
CA HIS A 42 3.76 -3.33 10.22
C HIS A 42 4.00 -1.82 10.21
N ILE A 43 2.92 -1.05 10.34
CA ILE A 43 3.01 0.42 10.41
C ILE A 43 3.81 0.83 11.64
N PHE A 44 3.60 0.14 12.76
CA PHE A 44 4.40 0.25 13.97
C PHE A 44 5.42 -0.91 14.05
N PRO A 45 6.74 -0.65 13.95
CA PRO A 45 7.74 -1.71 13.85
C PRO A 45 7.71 -2.75 14.97
N GLN A 46 8.05 -3.99 14.62
CA GLN A 46 8.22 -5.09 15.58
C GLN A 46 9.57 -5.09 16.30
N GLU A 47 10.45 -4.12 16.02
CA GLU A 47 11.72 -3.97 16.72
C GLU A 47 11.48 -3.87 18.24
N PRO A 48 12.18 -4.66 19.09
CA PRO A 48 11.84 -4.79 20.51
C PRO A 48 11.62 -3.46 21.25
N ASP A 49 12.57 -2.53 21.15
CA ASP A 49 12.52 -1.24 21.85
C ASP A 49 11.37 -0.35 21.36
N LEU A 50 11.07 -0.40 20.05
CA LEU A 50 9.94 0.33 19.47
C LEU A 50 8.62 -0.30 19.89
N LYS A 51 8.52 -1.63 19.79
CA LYS A 51 7.34 -2.41 20.20
C LYS A 51 6.98 -2.18 21.66
N GLU A 52 7.96 -2.18 22.55
CA GLU A 52 7.77 -1.87 23.97
C GLU A 52 7.23 -0.45 24.15
N TRP A 53 7.87 0.53 23.50
CA TRP A 53 7.43 1.93 23.58
C TRP A 53 5.98 2.10 23.10
N PHE A 54 5.60 1.52 21.96
CA PHE A 54 4.21 1.53 21.50
C PHE A 54 3.25 0.87 22.49
N GLY A 55 3.66 -0.24 23.10
CA GLY A 55 2.88 -0.93 24.13
C GLY A 55 2.61 -0.04 25.35
N ILE A 56 3.61 0.68 25.84
CA ILE A 56 3.48 1.66 26.93
C ILE A 56 2.49 2.77 26.54
N LYS A 57 2.45 3.15 25.26
CA LYS A 57 1.53 4.16 24.70
C LYS A 57 0.13 3.61 24.41
N GLY A 58 -0.14 2.33 24.69
CA GLY A 58 -1.42 1.68 24.46
C GLY A 58 -1.72 1.45 22.97
N ILE A 59 -0.68 1.22 22.15
CA ILE A 59 -0.80 0.92 20.72
C ILE A 59 -0.50 -0.57 20.51
N ASN A 60 -1.52 -1.33 20.10
CA ASN A 60 -1.35 -2.72 19.68
C ASN A 60 -0.85 -2.78 18.23
N ILE A 61 0.45 -2.98 18.03
CA ILE A 61 1.07 -2.95 16.70
C ILE A 61 0.48 -3.96 15.71
N HIS A 62 -0.10 -5.06 16.19
CA HIS A 62 -0.68 -6.12 15.36
C HIS A 62 -2.03 -5.72 14.75
N GLU A 63 -2.64 -4.63 15.19
CA GLU A 63 -3.88 -4.10 14.58
C GLU A 63 -3.58 -3.26 13.33
N PHE A 64 -2.33 -2.85 13.13
CA PHE A 64 -1.94 -1.85 12.14
C PHE A 64 -0.88 -2.39 11.18
N THR A 65 -1.34 -3.19 10.22
CA THR A 65 -0.51 -3.63 9.09
C THR A 65 -1.08 -3.16 7.76
N MET A 66 -0.21 -3.00 6.76
CA MET A 66 -0.58 -2.63 5.41
C MET A 66 -0.02 -3.69 4.45
N PRO A 67 -0.85 -4.36 3.63
CA PRO A 67 -0.37 -5.21 2.56
C PRO A 67 0.32 -4.34 1.52
N LEU A 68 1.61 -4.58 1.30
CA LEU A 68 2.43 -3.89 0.32
C LEU A 68 2.99 -4.89 -0.68
N LEU A 69 3.21 -4.46 -1.92
CA LEU A 69 4.01 -5.23 -2.86
C LEU A 69 5.35 -5.61 -2.22
N VAL A 70 5.78 -6.86 -2.38
CA VAL A 70 7.03 -7.37 -1.79
C VAL A 70 8.22 -6.47 -2.10
N GLU A 71 8.30 -5.93 -3.32
CA GLU A 71 9.35 -4.99 -3.72
C GLU A 71 9.34 -3.71 -2.89
N LYS A 72 8.16 -3.08 -2.72
CA LYS A 72 8.00 -1.88 -1.89
C LYS A 72 8.28 -2.16 -0.42
N HIS A 73 7.80 -3.29 0.09
CA HIS A 73 8.07 -3.71 1.47
C HIS A 73 9.58 -3.87 1.73
N ARG A 74 10.30 -4.47 0.78
CA ARG A 74 11.75 -4.67 0.91
C ARG A 74 12.53 -3.38 0.76
N SER A 75 12.12 -2.47 -0.12
CA SER A 75 12.85 -1.22 -0.37
C SER A 75 12.86 -0.27 0.84
N ILE A 76 11.83 -0.31 1.68
CA ILE A 76 11.79 0.51 2.92
C ILE A 76 12.54 -0.14 4.10
N HIS A 77 12.90 -1.42 3.97
CA HIS A 77 13.63 -2.21 4.96
C HIS A 77 15.09 -2.56 4.58
N HIS A 78 15.53 -2.20 3.37
CA HIS A 78 16.91 -2.38 2.89
C HIS A 78 17.45 -1.07 2.30
N PRO A 79 18.78 -0.83 2.34
CA PRO A 79 19.85 -1.60 3.00
C PRO A 79 20.01 -1.09 4.47
N PRO A 80 21.14 -1.30 5.20
CA PRO A 80 21.29 -0.86 6.60
C PRO A 80 20.87 0.60 6.84
N PRO A 81 20.38 0.95 8.05
CA PRO A 81 20.45 0.21 9.33
C PRO A 81 19.42 -0.93 9.49
N LYS A 82 19.48 -1.66 10.62
CA LYS A 82 18.52 -2.76 10.93
C LYS A 82 17.07 -2.27 10.80
N GLY A 83 16.30 -2.93 9.94
CA GLY A 83 14.93 -2.55 9.61
C GLY A 83 14.79 -1.38 8.62
N GLY A 84 15.89 -0.97 7.99
CA GLY A 84 15.93 0.06 6.94
C GLY A 84 15.53 1.46 7.41
N ALA A 85 15.23 2.30 6.42
CA ALA A 85 14.83 3.69 6.62
C ALA A 85 13.52 3.80 7.42
N TRP A 86 12.62 2.83 7.31
CA TRP A 86 11.36 2.80 8.07
C TRP A 86 11.61 2.74 9.58
N ASN A 87 12.38 1.75 10.06
CA ASN A 87 12.69 1.63 11.48
C ASN A 87 13.57 2.80 11.96
N GLU A 88 14.45 3.32 11.11
CA GLU A 88 15.28 4.46 11.47
C GLU A 88 14.46 5.72 11.74
N ALA A 89 13.46 6.01 10.90
CA ALA A 89 12.56 7.13 11.12
C ALA A 89 11.81 7.00 12.46
N TRP A 90 11.30 5.80 12.75
CA TRP A 90 10.66 5.49 14.04
C TRP A 90 11.60 5.64 15.23
N ARG A 91 12.86 5.18 15.12
CA ARG A 91 13.87 5.34 16.18
C ARG A 91 14.12 6.83 16.46
N LYS A 92 14.39 7.62 15.42
CA LYS A 92 14.60 9.07 15.55
C LYS A 92 13.41 9.77 16.20
N TYR A 93 12.19 9.40 15.80
CA TYR A 93 10.98 9.98 16.37
C TYR A 93 10.81 9.60 17.85
N LYS A 94 10.97 8.32 18.20
CA LYS A 94 10.92 7.84 19.60
C LYS A 94 11.90 8.61 20.46
N ASP A 95 13.15 8.69 20.03
CA ASP A 95 14.24 9.28 20.82
C ASP A 95 14.01 10.78 21.07
N ALA A 96 13.42 11.49 20.09
CA ALA A 96 13.05 12.90 20.24
C ALA A 96 11.73 13.11 21.00
N HIS A 97 10.83 12.12 21.05
CA HIS A 97 9.46 12.27 21.57
C HIS A 97 9.02 11.14 22.50
N LEU A 98 9.87 10.77 23.47
CA LEU A 98 9.58 9.67 24.42
C LEU A 98 8.20 9.81 25.10
N ASN A 99 7.79 11.04 25.39
CA ASN A 99 6.53 11.37 26.06
C ASN A 99 5.37 11.70 25.13
N ALA A 100 5.51 11.53 23.80
CA ALA A 100 4.43 11.78 22.85
C ALA A 100 3.13 11.09 23.26
N PRO A 101 1.97 11.79 23.18
CA PRO A 101 0.67 11.16 23.30
C PRO A 101 0.39 10.29 22.09
N LYS A 102 -0.51 9.31 22.25
CA LYS A 102 -0.84 8.31 21.22
C LYS A 102 -1.31 8.97 19.90
N GLU A 103 -2.01 10.08 19.99
CA GLU A 103 -2.54 10.82 18.84
C GLU A 103 -1.41 11.40 17.97
N GLU A 104 -0.31 11.85 18.58
CA GLU A 104 0.87 12.32 17.84
C GLU A 104 1.61 11.18 17.15
N ILE A 105 1.70 10.03 17.82
CA ILE A 105 2.28 8.82 17.25
C ILE A 105 1.48 8.37 16.01
N TYR A 106 0.14 8.44 16.06
CA TYR A 106 -0.70 8.16 14.89
C TYR A 106 -0.52 9.19 13.77
N ARG A 107 -0.37 10.48 14.08
CA ARG A 107 -0.09 11.51 13.07
C ARG A 107 1.25 11.24 12.38
N TYR A 108 2.28 10.89 13.16
CA TYR A 108 3.59 10.56 12.60
C TYR A 108 3.55 9.29 11.73
N ALA A 109 2.77 8.27 12.12
CA ALA A 109 2.53 7.11 11.26
C ALA A 109 1.93 7.52 9.90
N GLY A 110 0.93 8.42 9.90
CA GLY A 110 0.36 8.96 8.67
C GLY A 110 1.36 9.75 7.82
N GLN A 111 2.23 10.54 8.46
CA GLN A 111 3.33 11.24 7.79
C GLN A 111 4.29 10.25 7.12
N LEU A 112 4.73 9.20 7.81
CA LEU A 112 5.62 8.19 7.23
C LEU A 112 4.95 7.42 6.08
N ILE A 113 3.66 7.08 6.19
CA ILE A 113 2.90 6.48 5.09
C ILE A 113 2.97 7.36 3.83
N TYR A 114 2.82 8.69 4.00
CA TYR A 114 2.92 9.63 2.89
C TYR A 114 4.35 9.76 2.35
N GLU A 115 5.34 9.99 3.21
CA GLU A 115 6.74 10.21 2.83
C GLU A 115 7.37 8.98 2.15
N PHE A 116 6.98 7.79 2.59
CA PHE A 116 7.43 6.53 2.00
C PHE A 116 6.50 6.06 0.88
N GLU A 117 5.48 6.82 0.48
CA GLU A 117 4.56 6.50 -0.60
C GLU A 117 3.93 5.10 -0.45
N LEU A 118 3.45 4.79 0.76
CA LEU A 118 2.79 3.54 1.05
C LEU A 118 1.31 3.63 0.68
N ALA A 119 0.82 2.64 -0.05
CA ALA A 119 -0.56 2.56 -0.48
C ALA A 119 -1.14 1.18 -0.16
N GLY A 120 -2.27 1.17 0.55
CA GLY A 120 -2.98 -0.05 0.91
C GLY A 120 -3.95 0.16 2.07
N PRO A 121 -4.86 -0.80 2.30
CA PRO A 121 -5.74 -0.77 3.46
C PRO A 121 -4.96 -1.06 4.75
N ILE A 122 -5.42 -0.50 5.86
CA ILE A 122 -4.98 -0.92 7.20
C ILE A 122 -5.77 -2.17 7.59
N VAL A 123 -5.06 -3.25 7.91
CA VAL A 123 -5.62 -4.55 8.30
C VAL A 123 -4.89 -5.12 9.52
N PRO A 124 -5.58 -5.91 10.37
CA PRO A 124 -4.91 -6.66 11.44
C PRO A 124 -3.96 -7.72 10.88
N TYR A 125 -2.83 -7.95 11.55
CA TYR A 125 -1.79 -8.89 11.14
C TYR A 125 -2.29 -10.33 11.04
N TYR A 126 -3.04 -10.79 12.05
CA TYR A 126 -3.52 -12.18 12.12
C TYR A 126 -4.79 -12.45 11.31
N ARG A 127 -5.42 -11.43 10.72
CA ARG A 127 -6.58 -11.62 9.83
C ARG A 127 -6.10 -12.02 8.44
N GLN A 128 -6.68 -13.03 7.79
CA GLN A 128 -6.32 -13.33 6.40
C GLN A 128 -6.60 -12.12 5.51
N TRP A 129 -5.60 -11.67 4.74
CA TRP A 129 -5.79 -10.65 3.72
C TRP A 129 -5.91 -11.32 2.37
N THR A 130 -7.01 -11.04 1.69
CA THR A 130 -7.21 -11.36 0.29
C THR A 130 -7.23 -10.05 -0.47
N GLN A 131 -6.39 -9.94 -1.49
CA GLN A 131 -6.49 -8.83 -2.42
C GLN A 131 -7.91 -8.82 -2.99
N PRO A 132 -8.61 -7.66 -2.99
CA PRO A 132 -9.92 -7.60 -3.62
C PRO A 132 -9.81 -8.01 -5.11
N PRO A 133 -10.92 -8.34 -5.79
CA PRO A 133 -10.88 -8.43 -7.23
C PRO A 133 -10.51 -7.05 -7.83
N PRO A 134 -9.88 -7.00 -9.01
CA PRO A 134 -9.77 -5.76 -9.76
C PRO A 134 -11.17 -5.16 -9.93
N ILE A 135 -11.29 -3.83 -9.83
CA ILE A 135 -12.55 -3.17 -10.15
C ILE A 135 -12.78 -3.39 -11.66
N GLY A 136 -13.71 -4.29 -11.99
CA GLY A 136 -14.00 -4.67 -13.37
C GLY A 136 -14.64 -3.51 -14.15
N TRP A 137 -14.27 -3.38 -15.43
CA TRP A 137 -14.85 -2.46 -16.42
C TRP A 137 -15.73 -3.22 -17.44
#